data_AF-A0A4U1EJT9-F1
#
_entry.id   AF-A0A4U1EJT9-F1
#
_cell.length_a   1.000
_cell.length_b   1.000
_cell.length_c   1.000
_cell.angle_alpha   90.00
_cell.angle_beta   90.00
_cell.angle_gamma   90.00
#
_symmetry.space_group_name_H-M   'P 1'
#
loop_
_entity.id
_entity.type
_entity.pdbx_description
1 polymer ?
#
loop_
_entity_poly.entity_id
_entity_poly.type
_entity_poly.pdbx_seq_one_letter_code
_entity_poly.pdbx_strand_id
1 'polypeptide(L)'
;MKGEDTCMQESNEPCEGMFFLSCNGDHNFTAYLDEYTEIFKMGSNSTSNAETHCNVTNLTFQYSLYATTYILIFIPGLLANSAALWVLCRFISKKNKAIIFMINLSVADLAHVLSLPLRIYYYISHHWPFQRALCLLCFYLKYLNMYASICFLTCISLQRCFFLLKPFRARDWKRRYDVGTSAAIWVIVGTACLPFPIMRSTDLANNTESCFADLGYRKMNAMALVGMITAAELAGFVIPVVIIAWCTWKTTISLRQPPVAFQGISERQKALRMVYMCAAVFFICFTPYHINFIFYTMVKMTSQTILLIELWEQQK
;
A
#
# COMPACT_ATOMS: atom_id res chain seq x y z
N MET A 1 -18.72 -21.50 41.64
CA MET A 1 -19.66 -20.64 40.89
C MET A 1 -18.83 -19.56 40.22
N LYS A 2 -18.94 -19.51 38.90
CA LYS A 2 -18.17 -18.67 37.99
C LYS A 2 -18.92 -17.34 37.88
N GLY A 3 -18.28 -16.22 38.21
CA GLY A 3 -18.82 -14.88 38.01
C GLY A 3 -18.15 -14.26 36.80
N GLU A 4 -18.94 -14.00 35.76
CA GLU A 4 -18.55 -13.29 34.55
C GLU A 4 -18.59 -11.78 34.84
N ASP A 5 -17.45 -11.10 34.76
CA ASP A 5 -17.40 -9.63 34.73
C ASP A 5 -17.29 -9.16 33.28
N THR A 6 -18.45 -8.81 32.75
CA THR A 6 -18.68 -8.16 31.45
C THR A 6 -18.14 -6.74 31.51
N CYS A 7 -17.05 -6.43 30.78
CA CYS A 7 -16.66 -5.04 30.51
C CYS A 7 -17.36 -4.56 29.23
N MET A 8 -18.48 -3.86 29.40
CA MET A 8 -18.89 -2.79 28.49
C MET A 8 -18.29 -1.50 29.04
N GLN A 9 -17.25 -0.97 28.40
CA GLN A 9 -16.98 0.46 28.49
C GLN A 9 -16.21 0.95 27.26
N GLU A 10 -16.86 1.93 26.65
CA GLU A 10 -16.59 2.63 25.39
C GLU A 10 -15.22 3.32 25.45
N SER A 11 -14.29 2.96 24.58
CA SER A 11 -13.01 3.66 24.45
C SER A 11 -12.69 3.91 22.98
N ASN A 12 -12.39 5.17 22.69
CA ASN A 12 -12.13 5.75 21.37
C ASN A 12 -10.92 5.09 20.67
N GLU A 13 -11.15 4.39 19.56
CA GLU A 13 -10.10 3.90 18.65
C GLU A 13 -10.17 4.61 17.29
N PRO A 14 -9.04 5.04 16.70
CA PRO A 14 -8.91 5.15 15.26
C PRO A 14 -8.64 3.76 14.66
N CYS A 15 -9.60 3.24 13.90
CA CYS A 15 -9.52 1.94 13.24
C CYS A 15 -8.38 1.87 12.20
N GLU A 16 -7.37 1.04 12.44
CA GLU A 16 -6.48 0.52 11.38
C GLU A 16 -6.29 -1.00 11.53
N GLY A 17 -7.19 -1.76 10.90
CA GLY A 17 -7.11 -3.21 10.83
C GLY A 17 -8.33 -3.81 10.14
N MET A 18 -8.07 -4.64 9.12
CA MET A 18 -9.02 -5.30 8.22
C MET A 18 -10.11 -6.12 8.94
N PHE A 19 -11.20 -5.52 9.41
CA PHE A 19 -12.51 -6.18 9.62
C PHE A 19 -13.62 -5.13 9.71
N PHE A 20 -14.64 -5.25 8.86
CA PHE A 20 -15.88 -4.49 8.96
C PHE A 20 -16.63 -4.90 10.24
N LEU A 21 -16.93 -3.96 11.13
CA LEU A 21 -18.12 -4.00 11.98
C LEU A 21 -18.74 -2.60 12.02
N SER A 22 -20.00 -2.56 11.59
CA SER A 22 -20.86 -1.39 11.52
C SER A 22 -21.27 -0.93 12.93
N CYS A 23 -21.20 0.37 13.21
CA CYS A 23 -22.02 1.00 14.25
C CYS A 23 -22.69 2.27 13.71
N ASN A 24 -24.00 2.33 13.96
CA ASN A 24 -24.96 3.31 13.47
C ASN A 24 -25.31 4.25 14.63
N GLY A 25 -25.59 5.53 14.36
CA GLY A 25 -26.31 6.40 15.31
C GLY A 25 -25.76 7.82 15.48
N ASP A 26 -26.58 8.77 15.05
CA ASP A 26 -26.46 10.23 15.19
C ASP A 26 -26.24 10.70 16.64
N HIS A 27 -25.35 11.67 16.90
CA HIS A 27 -25.53 12.72 17.94
C HIS A 27 -24.50 13.88 17.80
N ASN A 28 -24.93 15.08 18.24
CA ASN A 28 -24.41 16.42 17.91
C ASN A 28 -22.98 16.75 18.39
N PHE A 29 -22.29 17.55 17.55
CA PHE A 29 -20.88 17.97 17.57
C PHE A 29 -20.46 18.91 18.74
N THR A 30 -21.38 19.50 19.49
CA THR A 30 -21.08 20.56 20.47
C THR A 30 -20.74 20.08 21.88
N ALA A 31 -21.01 18.81 22.24
CA ALA A 31 -20.71 18.29 23.58
C ALA A 31 -19.25 17.81 23.75
N TYR A 32 -18.50 17.67 22.65
CA TYR A 32 -17.14 17.14 22.64
C TYR A 32 -16.07 18.15 23.08
N LEU A 33 -16.40 19.45 23.10
CA LEU A 33 -15.45 20.54 23.37
C LEU A 33 -15.30 20.87 24.87
N ASP A 34 -16.34 20.65 25.68
CA ASP A 34 -16.26 20.94 27.12
C ASP A 34 -15.42 19.89 27.88
N GLU A 35 -15.38 18.65 27.40
CA GLU A 35 -14.61 17.57 28.04
C GLU A 35 -13.09 17.72 27.84
N TYR A 36 -12.66 18.38 26.76
CA TYR A 36 -11.24 18.64 26.49
C TYR A 36 -10.63 19.74 27.38
N THR A 37 -11.44 20.69 27.84
CA THR A 37 -10.95 21.88 28.57
C THR A 37 -10.65 21.56 30.04
N GLU A 38 -11.34 20.58 30.63
CA GLU A 38 -11.09 20.12 32.00
C GLU A 38 -9.87 19.18 32.12
N ILE A 39 -9.52 18.44 31.06
CA ILE A 39 -8.38 17.51 31.03
C ILE A 39 -7.03 18.25 31.15
N PHE A 40 -6.93 19.51 30.69
CA PHE A 40 -5.67 20.27 30.73
C PHE A 40 -5.35 20.89 32.12
N LYS A 41 -6.24 20.78 33.11
CA LYS A 41 -6.06 21.40 34.44
C LYS A 41 -5.65 20.45 35.56
N MET A 42 -5.55 19.14 35.34
CA MET A 42 -5.20 18.19 36.40
C MET A 42 -3.89 17.43 36.13
N GLY A 43 -2.82 18.20 35.90
CA GLY A 43 -1.46 17.74 36.07
C GLY A 43 -1.06 17.72 37.55
N SER A 44 -1.45 16.69 38.31
CA SER A 44 -0.75 16.21 39.52
C SER A 44 -1.48 15.01 40.14
N ASN A 45 -0.73 13.91 40.25
CA ASN A 45 -0.93 12.73 41.10
C ASN A 45 -1.70 11.51 40.54
N SER A 46 -0.89 10.54 40.10
CA SER A 46 -1.02 9.10 40.38
C SER A 46 -2.07 8.26 39.62
N THR A 47 -1.77 7.89 38.37
CA THR A 47 -2.34 6.70 37.69
C THR A 47 -1.33 6.15 36.66
N SER A 48 -0.44 5.23 37.04
CA SER A 48 0.70 4.82 36.18
C SER A 48 0.83 3.31 35.87
N ASN A 49 -0.21 2.49 36.05
CA ASN A 49 -0.09 1.04 35.82
C ASN A 49 -1.03 0.45 34.76
N ALA A 50 -2.26 0.96 34.58
CA ALA A 50 -3.21 0.40 33.62
C ALA A 50 -2.98 0.89 32.18
N GLU A 51 -2.71 2.19 31.99
CA GLU A 51 -2.40 2.78 30.68
C GLU A 51 -1.10 2.22 30.08
N THR A 52 -0.09 2.02 30.92
CA THR A 52 1.19 1.42 30.52
C THR A 52 1.03 -0.03 30.06
N HIS A 53 0.15 -0.81 30.71
CA HIS A 53 -0.06 -2.22 30.38
C HIS A 53 -0.80 -2.39 29.04
N CYS A 54 -1.84 -1.58 28.76
CA CYS A 54 -2.57 -1.61 27.49
C CYS A 54 -1.73 -1.15 26.29
N ASN A 55 -0.87 -0.14 26.47
CA ASN A 55 0.03 0.30 25.40
C ASN A 55 1.11 -0.75 25.07
N VAL A 56 1.60 -1.47 26.07
CA VAL A 56 2.62 -2.52 25.88
C VAL A 56 2.04 -3.77 25.22
N THR A 57 0.81 -4.19 25.57
CA THR A 57 0.14 -5.33 24.93
C THR A 57 -0.19 -5.06 23.47
N ASN A 58 -0.68 -3.86 23.14
CA ASN A 58 -0.96 -3.45 21.76
C ASN A 58 0.30 -3.40 20.88
N LEU A 59 1.41 -2.86 21.40
CA LEU A 59 2.68 -2.82 20.69
C LEU A 59 3.25 -4.23 20.44
N THR A 60 3.18 -5.10 21.45
CA THR A 60 3.66 -6.49 21.34
C THR A 60 2.84 -7.28 20.31
N PHE A 61 1.52 -7.09 20.31
CA PHE A 61 0.63 -7.70 19.32
C PHE A 61 0.94 -7.22 17.90
N GLN A 62 1.10 -5.91 17.68
CA GLN A 62 1.46 -5.37 16.36
C GLN A 62 2.79 -5.91 15.82
N TYR A 63 3.82 -5.97 16.66
CA TYR A 63 5.14 -6.48 16.27
C TYR A 63 5.06 -7.97 15.89
N SER A 64 4.36 -8.77 16.69
CA SER A 64 4.12 -10.19 16.42
C SER A 64 3.35 -10.40 15.11
N LEU A 65 2.31 -9.59 14.87
CA LEU A 65 1.52 -9.63 13.64
C LEU A 65 2.34 -9.28 12.39
N TYR A 66 3.16 -8.23 12.45
CA TYR A 66 4.04 -7.84 11.36
C TYR A 66 5.12 -8.88 11.07
N ALA A 67 5.78 -9.41 12.10
CA ALA A 67 6.77 -10.47 11.95
C ALA A 67 6.14 -11.72 11.28
N THR A 68 4.99 -12.16 11.79
CA THR A 68 4.27 -13.33 11.27
C THR A 68 3.88 -13.12 9.81
N THR A 69 3.32 -11.97 9.48
CA THR A 69 2.89 -11.64 8.11
C THR A 69 4.08 -11.61 7.16
N TYR A 70 5.20 -11.00 7.54
CA TYR A 70 6.38 -10.97 6.67
C TYR A 70 7.02 -12.34 6.47
N ILE A 71 7.02 -13.23 7.47
CA ILE A 71 7.47 -14.62 7.31
C ILE A 71 6.56 -15.35 6.31
N LEU A 72 5.24 -15.21 6.46
CA LEU A 72 4.26 -15.83 5.57
C LEU A 72 4.36 -15.32 4.14
N ILE A 73 4.78 -14.07 3.92
CA ILE A 73 5.00 -13.51 2.57
C ILE A 73 6.35 -13.94 2.01
N PHE A 74 7.40 -13.99 2.84
CA PHE A 74 8.78 -14.19 2.40
C PHE A 74 9.00 -15.52 1.69
N ILE A 75 8.62 -16.64 2.32
CA ILE A 75 8.88 -17.99 1.79
C ILE A 75 8.15 -18.21 0.44
N PRO A 76 6.82 -18.08 0.35
CA PRO A 76 6.12 -18.28 -0.92
C PRO A 76 6.49 -17.21 -1.94
N GLY A 77 6.70 -15.95 -1.51
CA GLY A 77 7.09 -14.86 -2.41
C GLY A 77 8.42 -15.14 -3.08
N LEU A 78 9.42 -15.65 -2.35
CA LEU A 78 10.73 -15.95 -2.88
C LEU A 78 10.66 -17.12 -3.86
N LEU A 79 10.00 -18.21 -3.47
CA LEU A 79 9.87 -19.40 -4.30
C LEU A 79 9.06 -19.13 -5.58
N ALA A 80 7.87 -18.53 -5.44
CA ALA A 80 6.97 -18.29 -6.55
C ALA A 80 7.55 -17.29 -7.56
N ASN A 81 8.11 -16.17 -7.10
CA ASN A 81 8.66 -15.18 -8.02
C ASN A 81 9.98 -15.62 -8.65
N SER A 82 10.81 -16.39 -7.95
CA SER A 82 12.02 -16.99 -8.54
C SER A 82 11.66 -18.01 -9.62
N ALA A 83 10.71 -18.90 -9.34
CA ALA A 83 10.23 -19.87 -10.30
C ALA A 83 9.56 -19.18 -11.51
N ALA A 84 8.73 -18.16 -11.27
CA ALA A 84 8.10 -17.37 -12.32
C ALA A 84 9.14 -16.70 -13.21
N LEU A 85 10.14 -16.02 -12.63
CA LEU A 85 11.20 -15.36 -13.37
C LEU A 85 12.02 -16.37 -14.20
N TRP A 86 12.37 -17.52 -13.62
CA TRP A 86 13.05 -18.59 -14.32
C TRP A 86 12.23 -19.09 -15.53
N VAL A 87 10.95 -19.37 -15.32
CA VAL A 87 10.04 -19.87 -16.37
C VAL A 87 9.82 -18.83 -17.47
N LEU A 88 9.61 -17.57 -17.10
CA LEU A 88 9.42 -16.45 -18.01
C LEU A 88 10.67 -16.22 -18.87
N CYS A 89 11.86 -16.31 -18.29
CA CYS A 89 13.10 -16.10 -19.03
C CYS A 89 13.49 -17.31 -19.90
N ARG A 90 13.26 -18.54 -19.44
CA ARG A 90 13.79 -19.75 -20.07
C ARG A 90 12.81 -20.48 -20.99
N PHE A 91 11.54 -20.54 -20.62
CA PHE A 91 10.55 -21.41 -21.26
C PHE A 91 9.47 -20.65 -22.03
N ILE A 92 9.11 -19.43 -21.60
CA ILE A 92 8.06 -18.67 -22.27
C ILE A 92 8.62 -18.00 -23.54
N SER A 93 8.04 -18.35 -24.68
CA SER A 93 8.45 -17.82 -25.98
C SER A 93 8.29 -16.29 -26.05
N LYS A 94 9.22 -15.63 -26.78
CA LYS A 94 9.15 -14.20 -27.16
C LYS A 94 7.86 -13.79 -27.87
N LYS A 95 7.03 -14.76 -28.30
CA LYS A 95 5.70 -14.54 -28.88
C LYS A 95 4.66 -14.04 -27.86
N ASN A 96 4.85 -14.29 -26.56
CA ASN A 96 3.94 -13.75 -25.53
C ASN A 96 4.22 -12.26 -25.30
N LYS A 97 3.30 -11.40 -25.74
CA LYS A 97 3.47 -9.95 -25.75
C LYS A 97 3.49 -9.30 -24.35
N ALA A 98 2.94 -9.96 -23.32
CA ALA A 98 2.98 -9.47 -21.95
C ALA A 98 4.22 -9.93 -21.16
N ILE A 99 5.11 -10.72 -21.78
CA ILE A 99 6.24 -11.36 -21.08
C ILE A 99 7.17 -10.35 -20.41
N ILE A 100 7.40 -9.19 -21.04
CA ILE A 100 8.30 -8.17 -20.51
C ILE A 100 7.73 -7.57 -19.22
N PHE A 101 6.43 -7.21 -19.21
CA PHE A 101 5.80 -6.67 -18.01
C PHE A 101 5.78 -7.72 -16.88
N MET A 102 5.52 -8.99 -17.18
CA MET A 102 5.56 -10.07 -16.20
C MET A 102 6.97 -10.28 -15.61
N ILE A 103 8.02 -10.21 -16.43
CA ILE A 103 9.40 -10.30 -15.95
C ILE A 103 9.72 -9.14 -15.01
N ASN A 104 9.39 -7.91 -15.39
CA ASN A 104 9.66 -6.74 -14.55
C ASN A 104 8.87 -6.78 -13.23
N LEU A 105 7.62 -7.27 -13.27
CA LEU A 105 6.81 -7.51 -12.08
C LEU A 105 7.52 -8.50 -11.13
N SER A 106 7.95 -9.67 -11.62
CA SER A 106 8.68 -10.64 -10.81
C SER A 106 10.00 -10.11 -10.26
N VAL A 107 10.70 -9.22 -11.00
CA VAL A 107 11.92 -8.57 -10.52
C VAL A 107 11.63 -7.60 -9.37
N ALA A 108 10.56 -6.80 -9.48
CA ALA A 108 10.14 -5.89 -8.42
C ALA A 108 9.74 -6.67 -7.15
N ASP A 109 8.95 -7.74 -7.31
CA ASP A 109 8.49 -8.58 -6.21
C ASP A 109 9.68 -9.26 -5.51
N LEU A 110 10.64 -9.81 -6.26
CA LEU A 110 11.86 -10.40 -5.69
C LEU A 110 12.69 -9.36 -4.92
N ALA A 111 12.86 -8.16 -5.46
CA ALA A 111 13.62 -7.11 -4.77
C ALA A 111 12.99 -6.76 -3.41
N HIS A 112 11.66 -6.67 -3.34
CA HIS A 112 10.97 -6.45 -2.07
C HIS A 112 11.08 -7.65 -1.14
N VAL A 113 10.82 -8.87 -1.62
CA VAL A 113 10.86 -10.08 -0.81
C VAL A 113 12.25 -10.30 -0.20
N LEU A 114 13.32 -10.04 -0.95
CA LEU A 114 14.69 -10.13 -0.44
C LEU A 114 15.00 -9.12 0.67
N SER A 115 14.23 -8.04 0.79
CA SER A 115 14.34 -7.05 1.88
C SER A 115 13.57 -7.45 3.15
N LEU A 116 12.66 -8.42 3.07
CA LEU A 116 11.81 -8.84 4.21
C LEU A 116 12.58 -9.44 5.39
N PRO A 117 13.65 -10.24 5.22
CA PRO A 117 14.40 -10.79 6.34
C PRO A 117 14.90 -9.73 7.33
N LEU A 118 15.30 -8.55 6.84
CA LEU A 118 15.73 -7.44 7.68
C LEU A 118 14.57 -6.87 8.52
N ARG A 119 13.36 -6.80 7.94
CA ARG A 119 12.15 -6.37 8.66
C ARG A 119 11.74 -7.43 9.69
N ILE A 120 11.74 -8.70 9.31
CA ILE A 120 11.42 -9.81 10.21
C ILE A 120 12.34 -9.77 11.43
N TYR A 121 13.65 -9.62 11.21
CA TYR A 121 14.62 -9.46 12.29
C TYR A 121 14.25 -8.32 13.24
N TYR A 122 13.96 -7.12 12.70
CA TYR A 122 13.57 -5.97 13.52
C TYR A 122 12.32 -6.24 14.39
N TYR A 123 11.27 -6.83 13.80
CA TYR A 123 10.02 -7.06 14.54
C TYR A 123 10.12 -8.19 15.57
N ILE A 124 11.09 -9.08 15.46
CA ILE A 124 11.37 -10.14 16.46
C ILE A 124 12.32 -9.64 17.54
N SER A 125 13.39 -8.96 17.15
CA SER A 125 14.46 -8.54 18.05
C SER A 125 14.20 -7.19 18.72
N HIS A 126 13.18 -6.44 18.26
CA HIS A 126 12.82 -5.09 18.72
C HIS A 126 13.95 -4.05 18.61
N HIS A 127 15.05 -4.39 17.94
CA HIS A 127 16.21 -3.51 17.78
C HIS A 127 16.74 -3.58 16.33
N TRP A 128 17.33 -2.47 15.86
CA TRP A 128 17.93 -2.38 14.53
C TRP A 128 19.46 -2.24 14.62
N PRO A 129 20.23 -3.33 14.41
CA PRO A 129 21.70 -3.31 14.51
C PRO A 129 22.38 -2.89 13.20
N PHE A 130 21.62 -2.76 12.11
CA PHE A 130 22.17 -2.48 10.78
C PHE A 130 22.33 -0.98 10.52
N GLN A 131 23.08 -0.64 9.48
CA GLN A 131 23.24 0.77 9.09
C GLN A 131 21.92 1.39 8.61
N ARG A 132 21.79 2.71 8.82
CA ARG A 132 20.66 3.52 8.33
C ARG A 132 20.40 3.35 6.83
N ALA A 133 21.45 3.18 6.02
CA ALA A 133 21.30 2.98 4.58
C ALA A 133 20.43 1.75 4.24
N LEU A 134 20.57 0.66 4.98
CA LEU A 134 19.76 -0.55 4.79
C LEU A 134 18.30 -0.33 5.20
N CYS A 135 18.07 0.44 6.28
CA CYS A 135 16.73 0.82 6.70
C CYS A 135 15.99 1.58 5.58
N LEU A 136 16.65 2.60 5.02
CA LEU A 136 16.11 3.41 3.93
C LEU A 136 15.91 2.58 2.65
N LEU A 137 16.83 1.66 2.35
CA LEU A 137 16.70 0.74 1.23
C LEU A 137 15.47 -0.16 1.40
N CYS A 138 15.21 -0.71 2.59
CA CYS A 138 14.02 -1.51 2.87
C CYS A 138 12.72 -0.72 2.66
N PHE A 139 12.68 0.55 3.05
CA PHE A 139 11.54 1.43 2.75
C PHE A 139 11.40 1.69 1.25
N TYR A 140 12.50 2.05 0.59
CA TYR A 140 12.53 2.30 -0.84
C TYR A 140 12.02 1.11 -1.64
N LEU A 141 12.52 -0.10 -1.37
CA LEU A 141 12.12 -1.32 -2.07
C LEU A 141 10.64 -1.68 -1.83
N LYS A 142 10.08 -1.39 -0.65
CA LYS A 142 8.63 -1.55 -0.39
C LYS A 142 7.81 -0.65 -1.31
N TYR A 143 8.10 0.65 -1.34
CA TYR A 143 7.35 1.60 -2.15
C TYR A 143 7.57 1.37 -3.64
N LEU A 144 8.81 1.13 -4.05
CA LEU A 144 9.17 0.81 -5.43
C LEU A 144 8.38 -0.40 -5.93
N ASN A 145 8.33 -1.48 -5.14
CA ASN A 145 7.55 -2.66 -5.49
C ASN A 145 6.06 -2.33 -5.61
N MET A 146 5.49 -1.67 -4.61
CA MET A 146 4.07 -1.33 -4.62
C MET A 146 3.66 -0.58 -5.90
N TYR A 147 4.33 0.53 -6.20
CA TYR A 147 4.00 1.37 -7.35
C TYR A 147 4.41 0.72 -8.69
N ALA A 148 5.56 0.03 -8.76
CA ALA A 148 5.95 -0.68 -9.97
C ALA A 148 4.95 -1.80 -10.31
N SER A 149 4.52 -2.57 -9.31
CA SER A 149 3.54 -3.65 -9.47
C SER A 149 2.18 -3.10 -9.93
N ILE A 150 1.71 -2.00 -9.36
CA ILE A 150 0.52 -1.29 -9.84
C ILE A 150 0.65 -0.89 -11.31
N CYS A 151 1.77 -0.25 -11.70
CA CYS A 151 1.99 0.18 -13.09
C CYS A 151 2.07 -1.02 -14.05
N PHE A 152 2.77 -2.09 -13.69
CA PHE A 152 2.89 -3.27 -14.54
C PHE A 152 1.57 -4.04 -14.66
N LEU A 153 0.81 -4.22 -13.59
CA LEU A 153 -0.53 -4.83 -13.63
C LEU A 153 -1.49 -4.01 -14.50
N THR A 154 -1.42 -2.68 -14.41
CA THR A 154 -2.21 -1.76 -15.24
C THR A 154 -1.83 -1.90 -16.72
N CYS A 155 -0.52 -1.91 -17.03
CA CYS A 155 -0.03 -2.10 -18.40
C CYS A 155 -0.43 -3.46 -18.98
N ILE A 156 -0.34 -4.53 -18.19
CA ILE A 156 -0.80 -5.87 -18.56
C ILE A 156 -2.30 -5.84 -18.89
N SER A 157 -3.12 -5.24 -18.02
CA SER A 157 -4.57 -5.15 -18.21
C SER A 157 -4.94 -4.37 -19.47
N LEU A 158 -4.30 -3.21 -19.67
CA LEU A 158 -4.46 -2.37 -20.86
C LEU A 158 -4.06 -3.12 -22.13
N GLN A 159 -2.90 -3.79 -22.12
CA GLN A 159 -2.40 -4.52 -23.26
C GLN A 159 -3.37 -5.65 -23.65
N ARG A 160 -3.88 -6.40 -22.67
CA ARG A 160 -4.87 -7.46 -22.90
C ARG A 160 -6.19 -6.93 -23.43
N CYS A 161 -6.71 -5.86 -22.84
CA CYS A 161 -7.93 -5.21 -23.31
C CYS A 161 -7.75 -4.69 -24.74
N PHE A 162 -6.64 -4.00 -25.02
CA PHE A 162 -6.35 -3.44 -26.34
C PHE A 162 -6.21 -4.51 -27.41
N PHE A 163 -5.50 -5.61 -27.14
CA PHE A 163 -5.36 -6.70 -28.10
C PHE A 163 -6.65 -7.46 -28.35
N LEU A 164 -7.54 -7.51 -27.35
CA LEU A 164 -8.86 -8.08 -27.50
C LEU A 164 -9.76 -7.18 -28.38
N LEU A 165 -9.74 -5.86 -28.16
CA LEU A 165 -10.57 -4.91 -28.91
C LEU A 165 -10.04 -4.60 -30.32
N LYS A 166 -8.73 -4.65 -30.55
CA LYS A 166 -8.08 -4.28 -31.83
C LYS A 166 -7.04 -5.32 -32.28
N PRO A 167 -7.47 -6.50 -32.78
CA PRO A 167 -6.57 -7.61 -33.11
C PRO A 167 -5.56 -7.27 -34.23
N PHE A 168 -5.92 -6.42 -35.19
CA PHE A 168 -5.00 -6.01 -36.26
C PHE A 168 -3.84 -5.15 -35.73
N ARG A 169 -4.12 -4.15 -34.89
CA ARG A 169 -3.06 -3.39 -34.20
C ARG A 169 -2.28 -4.24 -33.21
N ALA A 170 -2.92 -5.27 -32.64
CA ALA A 170 -2.21 -6.24 -31.82
C ALA A 170 -1.13 -6.92 -32.63
N ARG A 171 -1.43 -7.41 -33.85
CA ARG A 171 -0.48 -8.10 -34.74
C ARG A 171 0.79 -7.27 -34.98
N ASP A 172 0.64 -5.98 -35.23
CA ASP A 172 1.75 -5.06 -35.54
C ASP A 172 2.50 -4.54 -34.29
N TRP A 173 2.08 -4.95 -33.09
CA TRP A 173 2.70 -4.53 -31.83
C TRP A 173 4.14 -5.02 -31.72
N LYS A 174 5.08 -4.06 -31.63
CA LYS A 174 6.51 -4.34 -31.54
C LYS A 174 6.96 -4.41 -30.09
N ARG A 175 7.81 -5.39 -29.79
CA ARG A 175 8.45 -5.60 -28.48
C ARG A 175 9.13 -4.35 -27.90
N ARG A 176 9.64 -3.47 -28.76
CA ARG A 176 10.30 -2.21 -28.34
C ARG A 176 9.38 -1.30 -27.52
N TYR A 177 8.07 -1.35 -27.74
CA TYR A 177 7.12 -0.54 -26.99
C TYR A 177 7.03 -1.02 -25.55
N ASP A 178 6.95 -2.34 -25.33
CA ASP A 178 6.92 -2.91 -23.99
C ASP A 178 8.23 -2.64 -23.23
N VAL A 179 9.38 -2.76 -23.90
CA VAL A 179 10.69 -2.41 -23.31
C VAL A 179 10.76 -0.93 -22.95
N GLY A 180 10.35 -0.05 -23.86
CA GLY A 180 10.35 1.40 -23.62
C GLY A 180 9.43 1.79 -22.47
N THR A 181 8.22 1.23 -22.41
CA THR A 181 7.27 1.44 -21.31
C THR A 181 7.84 0.93 -19.99
N SER A 182 8.43 -0.26 -19.96
CA SER A 182 9.07 -0.79 -18.74
C SER A 182 10.22 0.09 -18.26
N ALA A 183 11.08 0.56 -19.16
CA ALA A 183 12.17 1.47 -18.81
C ALA A 183 11.63 2.80 -18.25
N ALA A 184 10.58 3.35 -18.87
CA ALA A 184 9.92 4.56 -18.39
C ALA A 184 9.30 4.36 -17.00
N ILE A 185 8.65 3.22 -16.74
CA ILE A 185 8.11 2.88 -15.41
C ILE A 185 9.22 2.85 -14.37
N TRP A 186 10.33 2.17 -14.64
CA TRP A 186 11.45 2.12 -13.69
C TRP A 186 12.04 3.49 -13.39
N VAL A 187 12.20 4.35 -14.40
CA VAL A 187 12.72 5.71 -14.19
C VAL A 187 11.71 6.56 -13.41
N ILE A 188 10.45 6.59 -13.83
CA ILE A 188 9.41 7.42 -13.21
C ILE A 188 9.12 6.96 -11.78
N VAL A 189 8.83 5.67 -11.58
CA VAL A 189 8.54 5.13 -10.25
C VAL A 189 9.79 5.15 -9.37
N GLY A 190 10.94 4.77 -9.91
CA GLY A 190 12.20 4.81 -9.18
C GLY A 190 12.51 6.19 -8.65
N THR A 191 12.40 7.23 -9.48
CA THR A 191 12.64 8.61 -9.05
C THR A 191 11.55 9.13 -8.11
N ALA A 192 10.27 8.86 -8.39
CA ALA A 192 9.15 9.28 -7.56
C ALA A 192 9.16 8.63 -6.17
N CYS A 193 9.75 7.45 -6.01
CA CYS A 193 9.85 6.76 -4.73
C CYS A 193 11.02 7.23 -3.84
N LEU A 194 12.01 7.95 -4.38
CA LEU A 194 13.18 8.40 -3.61
C LEU A 194 12.86 9.34 -2.42
N PRO A 195 11.88 10.25 -2.51
CA PRO A 195 11.57 11.15 -1.39
C PRO A 195 11.02 10.43 -0.15
N PHE A 196 10.26 9.33 -0.31
CA PHE A 196 9.58 8.69 0.84
C PHE A 196 10.54 8.20 1.93
N PRO A 197 11.64 7.46 1.62
CA PRO A 197 12.63 7.10 2.64
C PRO A 197 13.35 8.32 3.21
N ILE A 198 13.71 9.30 2.37
CA ILE A 198 14.46 10.49 2.80
C ILE A 198 13.68 11.28 3.84
N MET A 199 12.36 11.40 3.65
CA MET A 199 11.46 12.06 4.60
C MET A 199 11.40 11.37 5.95
N ARG A 200 11.52 10.05 6.01
CA ARG A 200 11.57 9.28 7.27
C ARG A 200 12.96 9.28 7.91
N SER A 201 13.99 9.55 7.12
CA SER A 201 15.38 9.49 7.53
C SER A 201 15.79 10.61 8.50
N THR A 202 15.15 11.78 8.42
CA THR A 202 15.50 12.94 9.26
C THR A 202 15.09 12.76 10.71
N ASP A 203 14.00 12.02 10.98
CA ASP A 203 13.54 11.72 12.34
C ASP A 203 14.37 10.58 12.98
N LEU A 204 15.00 9.75 12.14
CA LEU A 204 15.91 8.67 12.57
C LEU A 204 17.28 9.18 13.09
N ALA A 205 17.55 10.49 13.00
CA ALA A 205 18.81 11.06 13.46
C ALA A 205 18.98 11.03 14.99
N ASN A 206 17.87 10.92 15.74
CA ASN A 206 17.89 10.98 17.21
C ASN A 206 17.80 9.61 17.91
N ASN A 207 17.41 8.53 17.20
CA ASN A 207 17.28 7.18 17.78
C ASN A 207 17.75 6.12 16.78
N THR A 208 18.95 5.57 16.99
CA THR A 208 19.55 4.55 16.11
C THR A 208 18.92 3.17 16.26
N GLU A 209 18.12 2.93 17.31
CA GLU A 209 17.61 1.60 17.64
C GLU A 209 16.26 1.25 16.95
N SER A 210 15.51 2.24 16.46
CA SER A 210 14.14 2.05 15.94
C SER A 210 13.98 2.44 14.46
N CYS A 211 14.17 1.48 13.53
CA CYS A 211 14.07 1.73 12.08
C CYS A 211 12.62 1.76 11.53
N PHE A 212 11.79 0.77 11.91
CA PHE A 212 10.42 0.63 11.38
C PHE A 212 9.33 1.09 12.35
N ALA A 213 9.69 1.59 13.53
CA ALA A 213 8.76 2.27 14.43
C ALA A 213 8.08 3.44 13.71
N ASP A 214 6.86 3.79 14.11
CA ASP A 214 6.08 4.86 13.48
C ASP A 214 6.68 6.24 13.70
N LEU A 215 7.72 6.53 12.94
CA LEU A 215 8.31 7.84 12.81
C LEU A 215 7.39 8.66 11.91
N GLY A 216 6.76 9.65 12.53
CA GLY A 216 5.88 10.60 11.85
C GLY A 216 6.60 11.28 10.67
N TYR A 217 5.83 11.63 9.64
CA TYR A 217 6.34 12.41 8.52
C TYR A 217 6.98 13.74 8.98
N ARG A 218 8.14 14.07 8.41
CA ARG A 218 8.82 15.37 8.53
C ARG A 218 7.85 16.56 8.60
N LYS A 219 8.22 17.60 9.35
CA LYS A 219 7.71 18.98 9.18
C LYS A 219 8.12 19.52 7.80
N MET A 220 7.46 19.04 6.76
CA MET A 220 7.50 19.57 5.40
C MET A 220 6.60 20.80 5.30
N ASN A 221 6.83 21.67 4.31
CA ASN A 221 5.79 22.62 3.91
C ASN A 221 4.52 21.81 3.62
N ALA A 222 3.42 22.10 4.31
CA ALA A 222 2.17 21.37 4.20
C ALA A 222 1.73 21.20 2.74
N MET A 223 1.96 22.22 1.91
CA MET A 223 1.64 22.18 0.49
C MET A 223 2.44 21.11 -0.30
N ALA A 224 3.74 20.94 0.00
CA ALA A 224 4.58 19.95 -0.67
C ALA A 224 4.24 18.52 -0.20
N LEU A 225 3.92 18.35 1.08
CA LEU A 225 3.48 17.07 1.64
C LEU A 225 2.13 16.64 1.03
N VAL A 226 1.15 17.56 1.01
CA VAL A 226 -0.15 17.34 0.36
C VAL A 226 0.06 17.00 -1.10
N GLY A 227 0.84 17.79 -1.84
CA GLY A 227 1.11 17.54 -3.26
C GLY A 227 1.69 16.15 -3.54
N MET A 228 2.67 15.71 -2.75
CA MET A 228 3.26 14.37 -2.90
C MET A 228 2.27 13.25 -2.57
N ILE A 229 1.51 13.38 -1.48
CA ILE A 229 0.49 12.40 -1.08
C ILE A 229 -0.61 12.32 -2.13
N THR A 230 -1.13 13.46 -2.59
CA THR A 230 -2.16 13.51 -3.63
C THR A 230 -1.66 12.90 -4.93
N ALA A 231 -0.43 13.21 -5.35
CA ALA A 231 0.16 12.61 -6.55
C ALA A 231 0.33 11.08 -6.40
N ALA A 232 0.76 10.63 -5.22
CA ALA A 232 0.94 9.22 -4.89
C ALA A 232 -0.39 8.44 -4.92
N GLU A 233 -1.46 8.99 -4.36
CA GLU A 233 -2.80 8.38 -4.37
C GLU A 233 -3.45 8.44 -5.75
N LEU A 234 -3.28 9.54 -6.48
CA LEU A 234 -3.80 9.66 -7.84
C LEU A 234 -3.13 8.64 -8.77
N ALA A 235 -1.81 8.53 -8.73
CA ALA A 235 -1.04 7.63 -9.57
C ALA A 235 -1.07 6.16 -9.12
N GLY A 236 -1.10 5.91 -7.81
CA GLY A 236 -1.09 4.58 -7.21
C GLY A 236 -2.47 3.95 -7.08
N PHE A 237 -3.53 4.75 -6.97
CA PHE A 237 -4.87 4.23 -6.71
C PHE A 237 -5.88 4.64 -7.77
N VAL A 238 -6.18 5.94 -7.88
CA VAL A 238 -7.31 6.43 -8.69
C VAL A 238 -7.16 6.11 -10.17
N ILE A 239 -6.01 6.46 -10.78
CA ILE A 239 -5.76 6.21 -12.20
C ILE A 239 -5.78 4.71 -12.52
N PRO A 240 -5.06 3.84 -11.78
CA PRO A 240 -5.14 2.39 -11.97
C PRO A 240 -6.54 1.81 -11.85
N VAL A 241 -7.33 2.21 -10.83
CA VAL A 241 -8.72 1.75 -10.64
C VAL A 241 -9.57 2.10 -11.86
N VAL A 242 -9.51 3.34 -12.32
CA VAL A 242 -10.29 3.80 -13.48
C VAL A 242 -9.91 3.00 -14.72
N ILE A 243 -8.62 2.76 -14.94
CA ILE A 243 -8.13 1.99 -16.08
C ILE A 243 -8.59 0.53 -16.00
N ILE A 244 -8.45 -0.11 -14.84
CA ILE A 244 -8.83 -1.52 -14.64
C ILE A 244 -10.34 -1.68 -14.79
N ALA A 245 -11.14 -0.78 -14.21
CA ALA A 245 -12.60 -0.77 -14.33
C ALA A 245 -13.02 -0.60 -15.79
N TRP A 246 -12.42 0.37 -16.51
CA TRP A 246 -12.69 0.59 -17.93
C TRP A 246 -12.32 -0.63 -18.79
N CYS A 247 -11.15 -1.23 -18.54
CA CYS A 247 -10.72 -2.45 -19.23
C CYS A 247 -11.69 -3.60 -18.97
N THR A 248 -12.09 -3.80 -17.72
CA THR A 248 -13.03 -4.86 -17.31
C THR A 248 -14.38 -4.66 -17.98
N TRP A 249 -14.91 -3.44 -17.96
CA TRP A 249 -16.17 -3.08 -18.61
C TRP A 249 -16.14 -3.35 -20.12
N LYS A 250 -15.14 -2.83 -20.82
CA LYS A 250 -15.01 -3.02 -22.28
C LYS A 250 -14.83 -4.49 -22.66
N THR A 251 -14.06 -5.24 -21.89
CA THR A 251 -13.83 -6.67 -22.16
C THR A 251 -15.10 -7.49 -21.91
N THR A 252 -15.89 -7.13 -20.90
CA THR A 252 -17.21 -7.72 -20.62
C THR A 252 -18.24 -7.41 -21.71
N ILE A 253 -18.29 -6.18 -22.21
CA ILE A 253 -19.17 -5.82 -23.34
C ILE A 253 -18.78 -6.61 -24.58
N SER A 254 -17.48 -6.71 -24.85
CA SER A 254 -16.99 -7.47 -26.01
C SER A 254 -17.58 -8.88 -25.97
N LEU A 255 -17.55 -9.59 -24.83
CA LEU A 255 -18.09 -10.95 -24.69
C LEU A 255 -19.53 -11.14 -25.14
N ARG A 256 -20.38 -10.10 -25.02
CA ARG A 256 -21.77 -10.14 -25.46
C ARG A 256 -21.91 -10.07 -26.99
N GLN A 257 -20.84 -9.71 -27.70
CA GLN A 257 -20.79 -9.67 -29.15
C GLN A 257 -20.27 -10.99 -29.73
N PRO A 258 -20.78 -11.40 -30.92
CA PRO A 258 -20.33 -12.60 -31.61
C PRO A 258 -18.81 -12.62 -31.77
N PRO A 259 -18.16 -13.80 -31.73
CA PRO A 259 -16.73 -13.90 -31.96
C PRO A 259 -16.37 -13.31 -33.32
N VAL A 260 -15.41 -12.37 -33.35
CA VAL A 260 -14.84 -11.90 -34.62
C VAL A 260 -14.08 -13.09 -35.23
N ALA A 261 -14.24 -13.33 -36.54
CA ALA A 261 -13.74 -14.51 -37.26
C ALA A 261 -12.24 -14.85 -37.08
N PHE A 262 -11.45 -13.93 -36.52
CA PHE A 262 -10.00 -14.05 -36.32
C PHE A 262 -9.56 -14.29 -34.85
N GLN A 263 -10.49 -14.38 -33.88
CA GLN A 263 -10.17 -14.66 -32.47
C GLN A 263 -10.81 -15.96 -31.98
N GLY A 264 -9.99 -16.92 -31.58
CA GLY A 264 -10.46 -18.15 -30.93
C GLY A 264 -11.08 -17.84 -29.56
N ILE A 265 -12.20 -18.52 -29.25
CA ILE A 265 -12.96 -18.37 -28.00
C ILE A 265 -12.05 -18.57 -26.76
N SER A 266 -11.12 -19.52 -26.83
CA SER A 266 -10.15 -19.83 -25.75
C SER A 266 -9.20 -18.67 -25.44
N GLU A 267 -8.64 -18.01 -26.46
CA GLU A 267 -7.71 -16.88 -26.27
C GLU A 267 -8.41 -15.67 -25.64
N ARG A 268 -9.68 -15.46 -26.00
CA ARG A 268 -10.54 -14.44 -25.42
C ARG A 268 -10.77 -14.69 -23.92
N GLN A 269 -11.16 -15.91 -23.56
CA GLN A 269 -11.37 -16.30 -22.15
C GLN A 269 -10.09 -16.20 -21.33
N LYS A 270 -8.94 -16.52 -21.91
CA LYS A 270 -7.63 -16.38 -21.25
C LYS A 270 -7.28 -14.92 -20.98
N ALA A 271 -7.50 -14.03 -21.96
CA ALA A 271 -7.29 -12.59 -21.78
C ALA A 271 -8.20 -12.02 -20.68
N LEU A 272 -9.46 -12.44 -20.64
CA LEU A 272 -10.42 -12.05 -19.61
C LEU A 272 -10.01 -12.52 -18.22
N ARG A 273 -9.67 -13.81 -18.08
CA ARG A 273 -9.17 -14.36 -16.82
C ARG A 273 -7.99 -13.55 -16.30
N MET A 274 -7.09 -13.14 -17.19
CA MET A 274 -5.94 -12.31 -16.83
C MET A 274 -6.37 -10.91 -16.32
N VAL A 275 -7.31 -10.23 -17.00
CA VAL A 275 -7.82 -8.92 -16.56
C VAL A 275 -8.53 -9.01 -15.21
N TYR A 276 -9.39 -10.02 -15.01
CA TYR A 276 -10.05 -10.24 -13.72
C TYR A 276 -9.08 -10.56 -12.60
N MET A 277 -8.05 -11.37 -12.86
CA MET A 277 -7.00 -11.65 -11.87
C MET A 277 -6.21 -10.39 -11.51
N CYS A 278 -5.87 -9.54 -12.49
CA CYS A 278 -5.21 -8.26 -12.22
C CYS A 278 -6.10 -7.34 -11.37
N ALA A 279 -7.40 -7.29 -11.66
CA ALA A 279 -8.37 -6.53 -10.87
C ALA A 279 -8.47 -7.07 -9.43
N ALA A 280 -8.59 -8.39 -9.26
CA ALA A 280 -8.68 -9.02 -7.94
C ALA A 280 -7.43 -8.73 -7.10
N VAL A 281 -6.22 -8.89 -7.69
CA VAL A 281 -4.96 -8.55 -7.02
C VAL A 281 -4.92 -7.06 -6.65
N PHE A 282 -5.35 -6.18 -7.56
CA PHE A 282 -5.41 -4.74 -7.28
C PHE A 282 -6.31 -4.45 -6.05
N PHE A 283 -7.54 -4.94 -6.07
CA PHE A 283 -8.53 -4.65 -5.04
C PHE A 283 -8.23 -5.31 -3.69
N ILE A 284 -7.65 -6.50 -3.68
CA ILE A 284 -7.36 -7.23 -2.43
C ILE A 284 -6.06 -6.73 -1.80
N CYS A 285 -5.02 -6.46 -2.60
CA CYS A 285 -3.68 -6.21 -2.07
C CYS A 285 -3.34 -4.73 -1.93
N PHE A 286 -3.89 -3.84 -2.76
CA PHE A 286 -3.48 -2.43 -2.82
C PHE A 286 -4.55 -1.49 -2.27
N THR A 287 -5.83 -1.76 -2.53
CA THR A 287 -6.93 -0.92 -2.03
C THR A 287 -6.94 -0.76 -0.51
N PRO A 288 -6.77 -1.81 0.33
CA PRO A 288 -6.78 -1.63 1.78
C PRO A 288 -5.67 -0.69 2.24
N TYR A 289 -4.48 -0.77 1.62
CA TYR A 289 -3.36 0.10 1.95
C TYR A 289 -3.66 1.56 1.61
N HIS A 290 -4.15 1.84 0.39
CA HIS A 290 -4.44 3.20 -0.05
C HIS A 290 -5.61 3.85 0.70
N ILE A 291 -6.64 3.07 1.00
CA ILE A 291 -7.75 3.52 1.86
C ILE A 291 -7.21 3.90 3.24
N ASN A 292 -6.43 3.01 3.87
CA ASN A 292 -5.85 3.26 5.18
C ASN A 292 -4.95 4.50 5.18
N PHE A 293 -4.11 4.64 4.15
CA PHE A 293 -3.21 5.77 3.99
C PHE A 293 -3.94 7.11 3.84
N ILE A 294 -5.07 7.13 3.12
CA ILE A 294 -5.94 8.31 3.02
C ILE A 294 -6.53 8.64 4.39
N PHE A 295 -7.12 7.67 5.09
CA PHE A 295 -7.71 7.88 6.42
C PHE A 295 -6.68 8.41 7.41
N TYR A 296 -5.51 7.77 7.50
CA TYR A 296 -4.40 8.22 8.34
C TYR A 296 -4.03 9.68 8.07
N THR A 297 -3.92 10.05 6.79
CA THR A 297 -3.57 11.41 6.39
C THR A 297 -4.67 12.40 6.75
N MET A 298 -5.94 12.05 6.51
CA MET A 298 -7.09 12.90 6.82
C MET A 298 -7.19 13.19 8.32
N VAL A 299 -7.03 12.17 9.17
CA VAL A 299 -7.00 12.34 10.63
C VAL A 299 -5.85 13.26 11.03
N LYS A 300 -4.63 13.01 10.53
CA LYS A 300 -3.44 13.79 10.89
C LYS A 300 -3.54 15.25 10.48
N MET A 301 -4.08 15.53 9.28
CA MET A 301 -4.30 16.90 8.80
C MET A 301 -5.37 17.62 9.63
N THR A 302 -6.45 16.92 10.00
CA THR A 302 -7.52 17.48 10.82
C THR A 302 -7.01 17.87 12.22
N SER A 303 -6.27 16.97 12.88
CA SER A 303 -5.64 17.26 14.18
C SER A 303 -4.68 18.44 14.12
N GLN A 304 -3.85 18.55 13.07
CA GLN A 304 -2.96 19.72 12.91
C GLN A 304 -3.72 21.02 12.66
N THR A 305 -4.83 20.97 11.92
CA THR A 305 -5.63 22.16 11.61
C THR A 305 -6.36 22.68 12.86
N ILE A 306 -6.92 21.78 13.67
CA ILE A 306 -7.57 22.14 14.95
C ILE A 306 -6.54 22.80 15.89
N LEU A 307 -5.36 22.21 16.03
CA LEU A 307 -4.31 22.71 16.91
C LEU A 307 -3.78 24.10 16.48
N LEU A 308 -3.77 24.40 15.17
CA LEU A 308 -3.43 25.74 14.66
C LEU A 308 -4.54 26.77 14.92
N ILE A 309 -5.81 26.37 14.87
CA ILE A 309 -6.94 27.24 15.20
C ILE A 309 -6.92 27.60 16.69
N GLU A 310 -6.73 26.61 17.56
CA GLU A 310 -6.60 26.83 19.01
C GLU A 310 -5.42 27.76 19.35
N LEU A 311 -4.26 27.56 18.72
CA LEU A 311 -3.10 28.44 18.91
C LEU A 311 -3.34 29.87 18.44
N TRP A 312 -4.10 30.07 17.35
CA TRP A 312 -4.45 31.40 16.86
C TRP A 312 -5.44 32.10 17.79
N GLU A 313 -6.41 31.36 18.33
CA GLU A 313 -7.41 31.87 19.26
C GLU A 313 -6.79 32.24 20.62
N GLN A 314 -5.77 31.52 21.08
CA GLN A 314 -4.98 31.85 22.28
C GLN A 314 -4.10 33.10 22.12
N GLN A 315 -3.83 33.56 20.90
CA GLN A 315 -3.06 34.79 20.64
C GLN A 315 -3.92 36.04 20.46
N LYS A 316 -5.24 35.93 20.63
CA LYS A 316 -6.21 37.00 20.46
C LYS A 316 -6.78 37.46 21.80
#